data_AF-A0A7W3LKW5-F1
#
_entry.id   AF-A0A7W3LKW5-F1
#
_cell.length_a   1.000
_cell.length_b   1.000
_cell.length_c   1.000
_cell.angle_alpha   90.00
_cell.angle_beta   90.00
_cell.angle_gamma   90.00
#
_symmetry.space_group_name_H-M   'P 1'
#
loop_
_entity.id
_entity.type
_entity.pdbx_description
1 polymer ?
#
loop_
_entity_poly.entity_id
_entity_poly.type
_entity_poly.pdbx_seq_one_letter_code
_entity_poly.pdbx_strand_id
1 'polypeptide(L)'
;MNDLDLDRLRADLHALADRAGPTDLRERALRTSRVRRRRHRAATALTAVAALVLAAFALLPGDRDEPPVLRPTPAPSGAPPGKSFFFPPTRSAGGRETMYLELPDGTAVDVSYPKDLALAHLGFMPSREVEVPEDATCCAGFTSLKPGARLHGTLPDRNGRPLEIWLSPPVLHPEEAEDEFEDEGKPERLYVRVGHWYVPVGEGVPDASAWARLGTLFRALELSETARGHLMIKAVAPVRLVAVQFTGGDVWGSGPTLASQRDHRHRRVEVARVDRCAPDTRVDMELTGWQVCRDGVAVRFLAEEKHRRWADRLHKELRIERVRPAG
;
A
#
# COMPACT_ATOMS: atom_id res chain seq x y z
N MET A 1 0.34 24.97 -44.50
CA MET A 1 0.91 26.17 -43.83
C MET A 1 1.21 25.79 -42.40
N ASN A 2 2.48 25.93 -41.97
CA ASN A 2 3.04 25.78 -40.60
C ASN A 2 4.06 24.64 -40.35
N ASP A 3 4.73 24.06 -41.35
CA ASP A 3 5.96 23.28 -41.11
C ASP A 3 7.22 24.16 -40.99
N LEU A 4 7.18 25.38 -41.55
CA LEU A 4 8.31 26.31 -41.55
C LEU A 4 8.65 26.92 -40.17
N ASP A 5 7.79 26.76 -39.17
CA ASP A 5 7.99 27.35 -37.84
C ASP A 5 8.71 26.39 -36.87
N LEU A 6 8.55 25.09 -37.08
CA LEU A 6 9.10 24.05 -36.20
C LEU A 6 10.60 23.86 -36.41
N ASP A 7 11.06 23.93 -37.67
CA ASP A 7 12.48 23.85 -38.00
C ASP A 7 13.25 25.09 -37.54
N ARG A 8 12.59 26.26 -37.59
CA ARG A 8 13.17 27.52 -37.10
C ARG A 8 13.32 27.51 -35.58
N LEU A 9 12.30 27.00 -34.87
CA LEU A 9 12.36 26.82 -33.42
C LEU A 9 13.44 25.81 -33.00
N ARG A 10 13.60 24.72 -33.77
CA ARG A 10 14.64 23.71 -33.53
C ARG A 10 16.05 24.29 -33.73
N ALA A 11 16.25 25.07 -34.79
CA ALA A 11 17.51 25.73 -35.06
C ALA A 11 17.88 26.75 -33.97
N ASP A 12 16.91 27.55 -33.51
CA ASP A 12 17.11 28.51 -32.43
C ASP A 12 17.43 27.83 -31.09
N LEU A 13 16.78 26.70 -30.79
CA LEU A 13 17.07 25.91 -29.58
C LEU A 13 18.46 25.28 -29.62
N HIS A 14 18.91 24.77 -30.78
CA HIS A 14 20.27 24.27 -30.95
C HIS A 14 21.31 25.39 -30.81
N ALA A 15 21.06 26.55 -31.42
CA ALA A 15 21.95 27.70 -31.30
C ALA A 15 22.04 28.25 -29.85
N LEU A 16 20.97 28.11 -29.06
CA LEU A 16 20.96 28.43 -27.63
C LEU A 16 21.71 27.38 -26.79
N ALA A 17 21.61 26.10 -27.16
CA ALA A 17 22.32 25.01 -26.48
C ALA A 17 23.83 25.11 -26.68
N ASP A 18 24.28 25.45 -27.88
CA ASP A 18 25.72 25.58 -28.21
C ASP A 18 26.38 26.81 -27.55
N ARG A 19 25.59 27.82 -27.15
CA ARG A 19 26.09 29.00 -26.43
C ARG A 19 26.07 28.85 -24.91
N ALA A 20 25.36 27.86 -24.37
CA ALA A 20 25.27 27.65 -22.94
C ALA A 20 26.43 26.76 -22.47
N GLY A 21 27.50 27.38 -21.95
CA GLY A 21 28.59 26.64 -21.34
C GLY A 21 28.09 25.80 -20.14
N PRO A 22 28.68 24.62 -19.87
CA PRO A 22 28.25 23.74 -18.76
C PRO A 22 28.32 24.40 -17.38
N THR A 23 29.12 25.46 -17.24
CA THR A 23 29.21 26.30 -16.04
C THR A 23 27.97 27.18 -15.83
N ASP A 24 27.36 27.71 -16.90
CA ASP A 24 26.18 28.60 -16.81
C ASP A 24 24.92 27.85 -16.37
N LEU A 25 24.78 26.59 -16.77
CA LEU A 25 23.66 25.74 -16.35
C LEU A 25 23.72 25.40 -14.85
N ARG A 26 24.93 25.11 -14.34
CA ARG A 26 25.16 24.83 -12.93
C ARG A 26 24.91 26.07 -12.07
N GLU A 27 25.33 27.25 -12.53
CA GLU A 27 25.13 28.50 -11.81
C GLU A 27 23.64 28.92 -11.81
N ARG A 28 22.91 28.73 -12.92
CA ARG A 28 21.45 28.93 -12.98
C ARG A 28 20.68 27.97 -12.06
N ALA A 29 21.08 26.71 -11.99
CA ALA A 29 20.47 25.72 -11.10
C ALA A 29 20.68 26.09 -9.61
N LEU A 30 21.88 26.57 -9.26
CA LEU A 30 22.17 27.01 -7.89
C LEU A 30 21.45 28.32 -7.52
N ARG A 31 21.28 29.26 -8.46
CA ARG A 31 20.50 30.49 -8.23
C ARG A 31 19.02 30.19 -7.99
N THR A 32 18.43 29.33 -8.82
CA THR A 32 17.00 28.98 -8.71
C THR A 32 16.69 28.18 -7.45
N SER A 33 17.61 27.33 -6.96
CA SER A 33 17.42 26.60 -5.70
C SER A 33 17.46 27.52 -4.47
N ARG A 34 18.35 28.53 -4.45
CA ARG A 34 18.46 29.49 -3.34
C ARG A 34 17.22 30.38 -3.21
N VAL A 35 16.61 30.78 -4.33
CA VAL A 35 15.38 31.60 -4.33
C VAL A 35 14.18 30.80 -3.79
N ARG A 36 14.02 29.52 -4.15
CA ARG A 36 12.96 28.66 -3.60
C ARG A 36 13.11 28.42 -2.10
N ARG A 37 14.33 28.18 -1.60
CA ARG A 37 14.57 28.00 -0.15
C ARG A 37 14.23 29.23 0.68
N ARG A 38 14.47 30.45 0.17
CA ARG A 38 14.10 31.69 0.88
C ARG A 38 12.57 31.88 0.96
N ARG A 39 11.82 31.52 -0.09
CA ARG A 39 10.35 31.61 -0.06
C ARG A 39 9.70 30.62 0.92
N HIS A 40 10.23 29.41 1.04
CA HIS A 40 9.68 28.43 2.01
C HIS A 40 9.93 28.81 3.47
N ARG A 41 11.07 29.46 3.79
CA ARG A 41 11.36 29.88 5.17
C ARG A 41 10.51 31.06 5.65
N ALA A 42 10.02 31.90 4.74
CA ALA A 42 9.10 32.99 5.10
C ALA A 42 7.67 32.48 5.40
N ALA A 43 7.26 31.34 4.83
CA ALA A 43 5.93 30.78 5.03
C ALA A 43 5.75 30.04 6.36
N THR A 44 6.83 29.61 7.01
CA THR A 44 6.78 28.83 8.27
C THR A 44 6.82 29.66 9.55
N ALA A 45 6.95 30.98 9.46
CA ALA A 45 7.05 31.86 10.64
C ALA A 45 5.69 32.32 11.21
N LEU A 46 4.59 32.17 10.46
CA LEU A 46 3.27 32.68 10.87
C LEU A 46 2.37 31.65 11.60
N THR A 47 2.71 30.35 11.59
CA THR A 47 1.87 29.30 12.20
C THR A 47 2.25 28.93 13.64
N ALA A 48 3.41 29.36 14.14
CA ALA A 48 3.90 28.98 15.47
C ALA A 48 3.25 29.77 16.63
N VAL A 49 2.62 30.93 16.38
CA VAL A 49 2.06 31.78 17.45
C VAL A 49 0.62 31.41 17.81
N ALA A 50 -0.15 30.81 16.89
CA ALA A 50 -1.54 30.44 17.15
C ALA A 50 -1.69 29.17 18.03
N ALA A 51 -0.68 28.31 18.09
CA ALA A 51 -0.73 27.06 18.85
C ALA A 51 -0.55 27.24 20.37
N LEU A 52 0.01 28.36 20.82
CA LEU A 52 0.33 28.59 22.24
C LEU A 52 -0.86 29.13 23.07
N VAL A 53 -1.91 29.68 22.43
CA VAL A 53 -3.06 30.25 23.15
C VAL A 53 -4.12 29.19 23.50
N LEU A 54 -4.17 28.05 22.79
CA LEU A 54 -5.14 26.97 23.07
C LEU A 54 -4.67 25.98 24.16
N ALA A 55 -3.41 26.01 24.57
CA ALA A 55 -2.88 25.09 25.58
C ALA A 55 -3.17 25.52 27.04
N ALA A 56 -3.74 26.70 27.28
CA ALA A 56 -3.86 27.28 28.62
C ALA A 56 -5.20 26.98 29.36
N PHE A 57 -6.16 26.27 28.75
CA PHE A 57 -7.49 26.04 29.36
C PHE A 57 -7.82 24.57 29.71
N ALA A 58 -6.89 23.63 29.56
CA ALA A 58 -7.18 22.19 29.74
C ALA A 58 -6.60 21.55 31.02
N LEU A 59 -6.21 22.34 32.03
CA LEU A 59 -5.71 21.82 33.31
C LEU A 59 -6.69 22.12 34.45
N LEU A 60 -7.73 21.29 34.56
CA LEU A 60 -8.50 21.11 35.79
C LEU A 60 -8.35 19.64 36.25
N PRO A 61 -7.89 19.38 37.49
CA PRO A 61 -7.82 18.03 38.01
C PRO A 61 -9.22 17.58 38.45
N GLY A 62 -9.77 16.59 37.76
CA GLY A 62 -10.99 15.90 38.16
C GLY A 62 -10.65 14.56 38.79
N ASP A 63 -10.85 14.47 40.10
CA ASP A 63 -10.91 13.24 40.89
C ASP A 63 -11.92 12.28 40.24
N ARG A 64 -11.48 11.08 39.84
CA ARG A 64 -12.40 10.01 39.41
C ARG A 64 -11.95 8.67 39.93
N ASP A 65 -12.88 8.09 40.68
CA ASP A 65 -12.87 6.79 41.31
C ASP A 65 -12.39 5.66 40.38
N GLU A 66 -11.63 4.78 41.00
CA GLU A 66 -11.11 3.52 40.47
C GLU A 66 -12.27 2.63 39.97
N PRO A 67 -12.30 2.24 38.68
CA PRO A 67 -13.35 1.36 38.19
C PRO A 67 -13.09 -0.10 38.59
N PRO A 68 -14.15 -0.89 38.84
CA PRO A 68 -14.02 -2.28 39.25
C PRO A 68 -13.36 -3.12 38.15
N VAL A 69 -12.36 -3.91 38.55
CA VAL A 69 -11.69 -4.91 37.71
C VAL A 69 -12.70 -5.99 37.29
N LEU A 70 -13.25 -5.83 36.09
CA LEU A 70 -14.06 -6.86 35.43
C LEU A 70 -13.14 -8.01 35.01
N ARG A 71 -13.28 -9.16 35.68
CA ARG A 71 -12.72 -10.43 35.21
C ARG A 71 -13.31 -10.75 33.82
N PRO A 72 -12.49 -11.00 32.78
CA PRO A 72 -12.98 -11.40 31.48
C PRO A 72 -13.68 -12.76 31.56
N THR A 73 -14.93 -12.81 31.15
CA THR A 73 -15.63 -14.06 30.83
C THR A 73 -14.91 -14.71 29.63
N PRO A 74 -14.58 -16.02 29.64
CA PRO A 74 -13.95 -16.67 28.50
C PRO A 74 -14.89 -16.64 27.30
N ALA A 75 -14.59 -15.75 26.34
CA ALA A 75 -15.23 -15.77 25.04
C ALA A 75 -14.72 -16.98 24.24
N PRO A 76 -15.55 -17.61 23.40
CA PRO A 76 -15.10 -18.68 22.51
C PRO A 76 -13.97 -18.14 21.60
N SER A 77 -12.75 -18.64 21.83
CA SER A 77 -11.49 -18.16 21.23
C SER A 77 -11.26 -18.69 19.80
N GLY A 78 -12.32 -18.79 19.00
CA GLY A 78 -12.24 -19.22 17.61
C GLY A 78 -12.35 -18.03 16.67
N ALA A 79 -11.39 -17.87 15.75
CA ALA A 79 -11.53 -16.92 14.66
C ALA A 79 -12.81 -17.25 13.85
N PRO A 80 -13.66 -16.27 13.52
CA PRO A 80 -14.85 -16.52 12.73
C PRO A 80 -14.47 -17.07 11.35
N PRO A 81 -15.22 -18.05 10.79
CA PRO A 81 -14.97 -18.55 9.44
C PRO A 81 -15.26 -17.45 8.42
N GLY A 82 -14.21 -16.78 7.94
CA GLY A 82 -14.29 -15.73 6.93
C GLY A 82 -14.18 -16.28 5.52
N LYS A 83 -14.77 -15.58 4.54
CA LYS A 83 -14.39 -15.75 3.14
C LYS A 83 -12.89 -15.43 3.03
N SER A 84 -12.13 -16.23 2.29
CA SER A 84 -10.67 -16.05 2.16
C SER A 84 -10.26 -14.80 1.37
N PHE A 85 -11.22 -14.14 0.72
CA PHE A 85 -10.96 -13.01 -0.17
C PHE A 85 -11.84 -11.80 0.15
N PHE A 86 -11.22 -10.63 0.11
CA PHE A 86 -11.93 -9.38 -0.09
C PHE A 86 -12.25 -9.23 -1.58
N PHE A 87 -13.51 -8.98 -1.89
CA PHE A 87 -13.97 -8.69 -3.25
C PHE A 87 -14.32 -7.19 -3.31
N PRO A 88 -13.51 -6.37 -4.01
CA PRO A 88 -13.79 -4.93 -4.07
C PRO A 88 -15.16 -4.66 -4.71
N PRO A 89 -15.87 -3.61 -4.27
CA PRO A 89 -17.18 -3.28 -4.82
C PRO A 89 -17.07 -2.89 -6.30
N THR A 90 -18.02 -3.38 -7.10
CA THR A 90 -18.12 -3.07 -8.53
C THR A 90 -19.47 -2.46 -8.89
N ARG A 91 -19.49 -1.76 -10.02
CA ARG A 91 -20.71 -1.33 -10.71
C ARG A 91 -20.62 -1.74 -12.18
N SER A 92 -21.75 -2.14 -12.79
CA SER A 92 -21.79 -2.56 -14.19
C SER A 92 -22.52 -1.54 -15.06
N ALA A 93 -21.97 -1.22 -16.23
CA ALA A 93 -22.62 -0.39 -17.24
C ALA A 93 -22.06 -0.71 -18.64
N GLY A 94 -22.93 -0.84 -19.64
CA GLY A 94 -22.52 -0.98 -21.04
C GLY A 94 -21.57 -2.17 -21.33
N GLY A 95 -21.81 -3.34 -20.72
CA GLY A 95 -20.95 -4.52 -20.87
C GLY A 95 -19.61 -4.45 -20.12
N ARG A 96 -19.36 -3.38 -19.37
CA ARG A 96 -18.16 -3.17 -18.57
C ARG A 96 -18.50 -3.21 -17.08
N GLU A 97 -17.53 -3.60 -16.29
CA GLU A 97 -17.51 -3.41 -14.85
C GLU A 97 -16.55 -2.28 -14.51
N THR A 98 -16.86 -1.51 -13.49
CA THR A 98 -15.96 -0.56 -12.86
C THR A 98 -15.78 -0.97 -11.41
N MET A 99 -14.56 -1.30 -11.03
CA MET A 99 -14.16 -1.69 -9.70
C MET A 99 -13.58 -0.48 -8.96
N TYR A 100 -14.03 -0.28 -7.72
CA TYR A 100 -13.47 0.72 -6.83
C TYR A 100 -12.39 0.09 -5.95
N LEU A 101 -11.21 0.70 -5.95
CA LEU A 101 -10.08 0.31 -5.11
C LEU A 101 -9.67 1.52 -4.27
N GLU A 102 -9.35 1.27 -3.00
CA GLU A 102 -8.63 2.22 -2.16
C GLU A 102 -7.28 1.59 -1.82
N LEU A 103 -6.20 2.25 -2.22
CA LEU A 103 -4.83 1.82 -1.96
C LEU A 103 -4.50 2.09 -0.49
N PRO A 104 -3.57 1.35 0.13
CA PRO A 104 -3.28 1.50 1.56
C PRO A 104 -2.86 2.91 2.01
N ASP A 105 -2.44 3.79 1.08
CA ASP A 105 -2.08 5.18 1.37
C ASP A 105 -3.24 6.18 1.38
N GLY A 106 -4.45 5.78 0.96
CA GLY A 106 -5.62 6.67 0.85
C GLY A 106 -6.04 6.97 -0.59
N THR A 107 -5.23 6.61 -1.58
CA THR A 107 -5.56 6.88 -2.97
C THR A 107 -6.73 5.99 -3.42
N ALA A 108 -7.79 6.59 -3.93
CA ALA A 108 -8.90 5.87 -4.51
C ALA A 108 -8.79 5.79 -6.04
N VAL A 109 -9.05 4.62 -6.61
CA VAL A 109 -8.91 4.32 -8.04
C VAL A 109 -10.16 3.61 -8.53
N ASP A 110 -10.75 4.13 -9.61
CA ASP A 110 -11.83 3.46 -10.32
C ASP A 110 -11.23 2.79 -11.58
N VAL A 111 -11.26 1.45 -11.65
CA VAL A 111 -10.72 0.67 -12.77
C VAL A 111 -11.86 0.03 -13.54
N SER A 112 -11.98 0.33 -14.84
CA SER A 112 -12.99 -0.28 -15.71
C SER A 112 -12.41 -1.36 -16.63
N TYR A 113 -13.14 -2.44 -16.81
CA TYR A 113 -12.77 -3.59 -17.65
C TYR A 113 -14.02 -4.28 -18.22
N PRO A 114 -13.89 -5.07 -19.30
CA PRO A 114 -14.98 -5.90 -19.82
C PRO A 114 -15.50 -6.86 -18.76
N LYS A 115 -16.83 -6.96 -18.61
CA LYS A 115 -17.48 -7.75 -17.55
C LYS A 115 -17.04 -9.22 -17.53
N ASP A 116 -16.79 -9.79 -18.70
CA ASP A 116 -16.39 -11.19 -18.85
C ASP A 116 -14.96 -11.48 -18.35
N LEU A 117 -14.14 -10.46 -18.08
CA LEU A 117 -12.84 -10.65 -17.43
C LEU A 117 -12.96 -10.87 -15.92
N ALA A 118 -14.09 -10.50 -15.30
CA ALA A 118 -14.41 -10.77 -13.89
C ALA A 118 -13.29 -10.40 -12.89
N LEU A 119 -12.57 -9.29 -13.10
CA LEU A 119 -11.34 -9.00 -12.34
C LEU A 119 -11.57 -8.83 -10.84
N ALA A 120 -12.71 -8.30 -10.41
CA ALA A 120 -13.03 -8.18 -8.98
C ALA A 120 -13.12 -9.54 -8.28
N HIS A 121 -13.53 -10.60 -9.01
CA HIS A 121 -13.62 -11.96 -8.50
C HIS A 121 -12.26 -12.64 -8.32
N LEU A 122 -11.16 -12.03 -8.80
CA LEU A 122 -9.81 -12.50 -8.50
C LEU A 122 -9.44 -12.25 -7.03
N GLY A 123 -10.22 -11.43 -6.31
CA GLY A 123 -9.91 -11.04 -4.94
C GLY A 123 -8.86 -9.94 -4.88
N PHE A 124 -8.71 -9.37 -3.71
CA PHE A 124 -7.83 -8.24 -3.46
C PHE A 124 -7.05 -8.47 -2.18
N MET A 125 -5.72 -8.31 -2.28
CA MET A 125 -4.80 -8.43 -1.18
C MET A 125 -3.98 -7.13 -1.09
N PRO A 126 -4.29 -6.23 -0.14
CA PRO A 126 -3.51 -5.03 0.08
C PRO A 126 -2.13 -5.41 0.61
N SER A 127 -1.09 -4.77 0.10
CA SER A 127 0.27 -4.93 0.61
C SER A 127 0.98 -3.61 0.60
N ARG A 128 1.77 -3.33 1.64
CA ARG A 128 2.71 -2.20 1.69
C ARG A 128 3.98 -2.69 2.38
N GLU A 129 5.14 -2.29 1.89
CA GLU A 129 6.40 -2.51 2.60
C GLU A 129 6.66 -1.34 3.56
N VAL A 130 7.19 -1.66 4.74
CA VAL A 130 7.48 -0.70 5.79
C VAL A 130 8.97 -0.74 6.10
N GLU A 131 9.61 0.43 6.08
CA GLU A 131 11.00 0.60 6.49
C GLU A 131 10.98 0.76 8.01
N VAL A 132 11.26 -0.35 8.68
CA VAL A 132 11.47 -0.40 10.12
C VAL A 132 12.96 -0.61 10.41
N PRO A 133 13.47 -0.14 11.57
CA PRO A 133 14.88 -0.31 11.94
C PRO A 133 15.35 -1.78 12.08
N GLU A 134 14.44 -2.74 12.02
CA GLU A 134 14.68 -4.19 12.15
C GLU A 134 13.95 -4.91 10.99
N ASP A 135 14.35 -6.12 10.62
CA ASP A 135 13.83 -6.92 9.48
C ASP A 135 12.35 -7.37 9.63
N ALA A 136 11.47 -6.54 10.18
CA ALA A 136 10.05 -6.88 10.30
C ALA A 136 9.37 -6.79 8.93
N THR A 137 8.96 -7.94 8.41
CA THR A 137 8.15 -8.04 7.19
C THR A 137 6.68 -7.75 7.54
N CYS A 138 6.26 -6.52 7.28
CA CYS A 138 4.87 -6.07 7.25
C CYS A 138 4.65 -5.37 5.90
N CYS A 139 3.47 -5.26 5.31
CA CYS A 139 2.11 -5.42 5.80
C CYS A 139 1.19 -5.89 4.65
N ALA A 140 0.99 -7.20 4.51
CA ALA A 140 -0.03 -7.76 3.63
C ALA A 140 -1.35 -7.96 4.37
N GLY A 141 -2.50 -7.68 3.77
CA GLY A 141 -3.80 -7.88 4.40
C GLY A 141 -4.46 -9.19 3.96
N PHE A 142 -4.90 -9.99 4.93
CA PHE A 142 -5.69 -11.20 4.72
C PHE A 142 -7.08 -11.02 5.33
N THR A 143 -8.11 -11.66 4.78
CA THR A 143 -9.48 -11.58 5.33
C THR A 143 -9.87 -12.78 6.20
N SER A 144 -8.97 -13.77 6.29
CA SER A 144 -9.16 -14.97 7.08
C SER A 144 -7.81 -15.46 7.62
N LEU A 145 -7.84 -16.08 8.80
CA LEU A 145 -6.71 -16.84 9.33
C LEU A 145 -6.88 -18.34 9.08
N LYS A 146 -5.80 -19.10 9.20
CA LYS A 146 -5.85 -20.57 9.19
C LYS A 146 -6.72 -21.07 10.36
N PRO A 147 -7.50 -22.15 10.18
CA PRO A 147 -8.21 -22.79 11.29
C PRO A 147 -7.25 -23.11 12.44
N GLY A 148 -7.68 -22.88 13.68
CA GLY A 148 -6.83 -23.04 14.87
C GLY A 148 -6.05 -21.80 15.29
N ALA A 149 -6.16 -20.69 14.56
CA ALA A 149 -5.60 -19.42 15.01
C ALA A 149 -6.29 -18.96 16.31
N ARG A 150 -5.50 -18.45 17.25
CA ARG A 150 -5.95 -18.07 18.59
C ARG A 150 -5.58 -16.64 18.92
N LEU A 151 -6.42 -15.95 19.70
CA LEU A 151 -6.08 -14.65 20.25
C LEU A 151 -4.90 -14.83 21.23
N HIS A 152 -3.78 -14.16 20.94
CA HIS A 152 -2.58 -14.18 21.77
C HIS A 152 -2.60 -13.06 22.81
N GLY A 153 -3.03 -11.86 22.43
CA GLY A 153 -3.10 -10.73 23.34
C GLY A 153 -3.61 -9.46 22.66
N THR A 154 -3.47 -8.31 23.32
CA THR A 154 -3.83 -7.01 22.77
C THR A 154 -2.70 -6.00 22.93
N LEU A 155 -2.49 -5.16 21.93
CA LEU A 155 -1.56 -4.01 21.98
C LEU A 155 -2.29 -2.72 21.62
N PRO A 156 -2.00 -1.59 22.27
CA PRO A 156 -2.60 -0.32 21.88
C PRO A 156 -2.08 0.15 20.52
N ASP A 157 -2.98 0.65 19.68
CA ASP A 157 -2.62 1.42 18.49
C ASP A 157 -2.09 2.81 18.88
N ARG A 158 -1.73 3.60 17.87
CA ARG A 158 -1.31 5.00 18.02
C ARG A 158 -2.27 5.87 18.83
N ASN A 159 -3.57 5.60 18.76
CA ASN A 159 -4.61 6.35 19.46
C ASN A 159 -5.02 5.69 20.79
N GLY A 160 -4.27 4.69 21.26
CA GLY A 160 -4.54 3.95 22.48
C GLY A 160 -5.67 2.92 22.37
N ARG A 161 -6.24 2.70 21.18
CA ARG A 161 -7.28 1.69 20.99
C ARG A 161 -6.65 0.29 21.01
N PRO A 162 -7.24 -0.69 21.68
CA PRO A 162 -6.70 -2.04 21.71
C PRO A 162 -6.81 -2.70 20.34
N LEU A 163 -5.69 -3.21 19.83
CA LEU A 163 -5.59 -4.07 18.66
C LEU A 163 -5.47 -5.52 19.10
N GLU A 164 -6.29 -6.39 18.56
CA GLU A 164 -6.20 -7.84 18.80
C GLU A 164 -5.01 -8.43 18.03
N ILE A 165 -4.16 -9.16 18.74
CA ILE A 165 -3.03 -9.90 18.16
C ILE A 165 -3.36 -11.39 18.18
N TRP A 166 -3.39 -11.99 17.01
CA TRP A 166 -3.71 -13.38 16.76
C TRP A 166 -2.46 -14.15 16.38
N LEU A 167 -2.39 -15.42 16.78
CA LEU A 167 -1.30 -16.33 16.48
C LEU A 167 -1.85 -17.49 15.66
N SER A 168 -1.31 -17.71 14.46
CA SER A 168 -1.67 -18.88 13.65
C SER A 168 -1.09 -20.15 14.27
N PRO A 169 -1.72 -21.32 14.08
CA PRO A 169 -1.12 -22.58 14.50
C PRO A 169 0.17 -22.84 13.71
N PRO A 170 1.06 -23.71 14.24
CA PRO A 170 2.20 -24.19 13.48
C PRO A 170 1.74 -24.98 12.26
N VAL A 171 2.53 -24.96 11.18
CA VAL A 171 2.26 -25.77 9.99
C VAL A 171 2.66 -27.22 10.30
N LEU A 172 1.66 -28.11 10.46
CA LEU A 172 1.88 -29.48 10.94
C LEU A 172 2.54 -30.41 9.91
N HIS A 173 2.49 -30.07 8.61
CA HIS A 173 3.05 -30.88 7.51
C HIS A 173 3.68 -29.95 6.45
N PRO A 174 4.97 -29.59 6.57
CA PRO A 174 5.64 -28.77 5.57
C PRO A 174 5.79 -29.49 4.21
N GLU A 175 5.84 -30.82 4.21
CA GLU A 175 6.03 -31.63 2.98
C GLU A 175 4.78 -31.74 2.09
N GLU A 176 3.57 -31.57 2.65
CA GLU A 176 2.31 -31.59 1.87
C GLU A 176 1.95 -30.21 1.29
N ALA A 177 2.73 -29.18 1.58
CA ALA A 177 2.61 -27.87 0.94
C ALA A 177 3.39 -27.89 -0.39
N GLU A 178 2.92 -28.69 -1.36
CA GLU A 178 3.59 -29.04 -2.62
C GLU A 178 3.99 -27.84 -3.54
N ASP A 179 3.73 -26.59 -3.14
CA ASP A 179 3.99 -25.39 -3.96
C ASP A 179 4.71 -24.22 -3.25
N GLU A 180 5.05 -24.35 -1.97
CA GLU A 180 5.77 -23.29 -1.25
C GLU A 180 7.11 -23.82 -0.76
N PHE A 181 8.16 -23.58 -1.58
CA PHE A 181 9.59 -23.60 -1.24
C PHE A 181 9.93 -24.11 0.17
N GLU A 182 10.58 -25.29 0.19
CA GLU A 182 11.35 -25.90 1.27
C GLU A 182 11.79 -24.90 2.34
N ASP A 183 11.01 -24.81 3.42
CA ASP A 183 11.44 -24.11 4.63
C ASP A 183 10.96 -24.94 5.82
N GLU A 184 11.91 -25.61 6.47
CA GLU A 184 11.69 -26.47 7.61
C GLU A 184 10.94 -25.69 8.70
N GLY A 185 9.70 -26.12 9.01
CA GLY A 185 8.96 -25.63 10.16
C GLY A 185 8.73 -24.12 10.19
N LYS A 186 8.05 -23.55 9.18
CA LYS A 186 7.65 -22.13 9.21
C LYS A 186 7.02 -21.80 10.58
N PRO A 187 7.60 -20.85 11.33
CA PRO A 187 7.14 -20.53 12.68
C PRO A 187 5.67 -20.09 12.66
N GLU A 188 5.00 -20.23 13.80
CA GLU A 188 3.69 -19.60 14.00
C GLU A 188 3.76 -18.13 13.56
N ARG A 189 2.73 -17.58 12.93
CA ARG A 189 2.74 -16.18 12.48
C ARG A 189 1.84 -15.35 13.38
N LEU A 190 2.31 -14.15 13.73
CA LEU A 190 1.54 -13.15 14.44
C LEU A 190 0.81 -12.25 13.46
N TYR A 191 -0.48 -12.03 13.73
CA TYR A 191 -1.34 -11.18 12.95
C TYR A 191 -1.99 -10.12 13.84
N VAL A 192 -2.02 -8.88 13.40
CA VAL A 192 -2.89 -7.87 14.01
C VAL A 192 -4.21 -7.82 13.26
N ARG A 193 -5.31 -7.75 14.01
CA ARG A 193 -6.65 -7.58 13.43
C ARG A 193 -7.00 -6.11 13.27
N VAL A 194 -7.47 -5.73 12.07
CA VAL A 194 -7.92 -4.38 11.71
C VAL A 194 -9.27 -4.51 11.02
N GLY A 195 -10.33 -4.41 11.81
CA GLY A 195 -11.69 -4.71 11.34
C GLY A 195 -11.82 -6.16 10.87
N HIS A 196 -12.01 -6.39 9.56
CA HIS A 196 -12.01 -7.73 8.97
C HIS A 196 -10.66 -8.18 8.39
N TRP A 197 -9.64 -7.34 8.44
CA TRP A 197 -8.30 -7.66 7.98
C TRP A 197 -7.44 -8.26 9.08
N TYR A 198 -6.54 -9.14 8.68
CA TYR A 198 -5.44 -9.69 9.46
C TYR A 198 -4.13 -9.35 8.75
N VAL A 199 -3.24 -8.63 9.43
CA VAL A 199 -1.96 -8.18 8.87
C VAL A 199 -0.84 -8.91 9.60
N PRO A 200 0.06 -9.64 8.90
CA PRO A 200 1.19 -10.28 9.55
C PRO A 200 2.15 -9.21 10.07
N VAL A 201 2.61 -9.40 11.29
CA VAL A 201 3.41 -8.41 12.02
C VAL A 201 4.65 -9.01 12.67
N GLY A 202 4.79 -10.33 12.60
CA GLY A 202 5.94 -11.05 13.14
C GLY A 202 5.73 -12.56 13.11
N GLU A 203 6.70 -13.25 13.68
CA GLU A 203 6.76 -14.71 13.72
C GLU A 203 7.04 -15.19 15.15
N GLY A 204 6.59 -16.40 15.44
CA GLY A 204 6.68 -17.07 16.73
C GLY A 204 5.74 -16.52 17.81
N VAL A 205 5.80 -17.17 18.97
CA VAL A 205 5.26 -16.59 20.21
C VAL A 205 6.21 -15.47 20.65
N PRO A 206 5.72 -14.22 20.77
CA PRO A 206 6.59 -13.10 21.11
C PRO A 206 6.98 -13.20 22.59
N ASP A 207 8.28 -13.06 22.87
CA ASP A 207 8.74 -12.77 24.23
C ASP A 207 8.41 -11.31 24.63
N ALA A 208 8.75 -10.93 25.86
CA ALA A 208 8.48 -9.58 26.35
C ALA A 208 9.14 -8.48 25.49
N SER A 209 10.31 -8.75 24.92
CA SER A 209 11.06 -7.81 24.09
C SER A 209 10.39 -7.65 22.73
N ALA A 210 10.06 -8.75 22.06
CA ALA A 210 9.31 -8.77 20.81
C ALA A 210 7.94 -8.11 20.96
N TRP A 211 7.24 -8.35 22.07
CA TRP A 211 5.96 -7.70 22.38
C TRP A 211 6.09 -6.18 22.52
N ALA A 212 7.13 -5.71 23.20
CA ALA A 212 7.40 -4.27 23.33
C ALA A 212 7.76 -3.61 21.99
N ARG A 213 8.48 -4.32 21.11
CA ARG A 213 8.79 -3.87 19.75
C ARG A 213 7.53 -3.77 18.89
N LEU A 214 6.66 -4.77 18.92
CA LEU A 214 5.33 -4.72 18.27
C LEU A 214 4.50 -3.53 18.75
N GLY A 215 4.49 -3.28 20.06
CA GLY A 215 3.79 -2.11 20.62
C GLY A 215 4.35 -0.79 20.10
N THR A 216 5.67 -0.70 19.87
CA THR A 216 6.30 0.48 19.27
C THR A 216 5.92 0.63 17.80
N LEU A 217 5.92 -0.48 17.05
CA LEU A 217 5.46 -0.51 15.66
C LEU A 217 4.02 0.00 15.54
N PHE A 218 3.07 -0.49 16.34
CA PHE A 218 1.67 -0.06 16.26
C PHE A 218 1.41 1.37 16.70
N ARG A 219 2.32 1.99 17.48
CA ARG A 219 2.27 3.43 17.74
C ARG A 219 2.80 4.26 16.56
N ALA A 220 3.67 3.68 15.76
CA ALA A 220 4.23 4.30 14.56
C ALA A 220 3.42 3.98 13.29
N LEU A 221 2.44 3.09 13.36
CA LEU A 221 1.50 2.80 12.27
C LEU A 221 0.10 3.33 12.60
N GLU A 222 -0.58 3.80 11.57
CA GLU A 222 -2.03 4.04 11.59
C GLU A 222 -2.67 2.98 10.70
N LEU A 223 -3.26 1.98 11.35
CA LEU A 223 -3.98 0.90 10.72
C LEU A 223 -5.48 1.17 10.83
N SER A 224 -6.19 1.13 9.72
CA SER A 224 -7.65 1.29 9.71
C SER A 224 -8.30 0.56 8.55
N GLU A 225 -9.60 0.35 8.65
CA GLU A 225 -10.45 -0.14 7.56
C GLU A 225 -11.37 0.99 7.10
N THR A 226 -11.47 1.20 5.79
CA THR A 226 -12.39 2.20 5.23
C THR A 226 -13.84 1.75 5.37
N ALA A 227 -14.79 2.67 5.20
CA ALA A 227 -16.22 2.33 5.15
C ALA A 227 -16.60 1.36 4.02
N ARG A 228 -15.72 1.17 3.02
CA ARG A 228 -15.88 0.22 1.91
C ARG A 228 -15.14 -1.09 2.12
N GLY A 229 -14.48 -1.25 3.27
CA GLY A 229 -13.76 -2.47 3.63
C GLY A 229 -12.31 -2.53 3.17
N HIS A 230 -11.71 -1.45 2.68
CA HIS A 230 -10.31 -1.48 2.26
C HIS A 230 -9.37 -1.31 3.47
N LEU A 231 -8.25 -2.05 3.50
CA LEU A 231 -7.22 -1.86 4.51
C LEU A 231 -6.36 -0.63 4.19
N MET A 232 -6.19 0.23 5.19
CA MET A 232 -5.36 1.42 5.15
C MET A 232 -4.16 1.24 6.08
N ILE A 233 -2.98 1.58 5.58
CA ILE A 233 -1.71 1.47 6.30
C ILE A 233 -0.95 2.78 6.07
N LYS A 234 -0.89 3.63 7.10
CA LYS A 234 -0.03 4.82 7.09
C LYS A 234 1.09 4.65 8.09
N ALA A 235 2.28 5.13 7.74
CA ALA A 235 3.39 5.21 8.67
C ALA A 235 3.52 6.64 9.20
N VAL A 236 3.89 6.74 10.47
CA VAL A 236 4.27 7.98 11.12
C VAL A 236 5.69 7.85 11.64
N ALA A 237 6.44 8.95 11.61
CA ALA A 237 7.81 8.99 12.08
C ALA A 237 7.96 8.33 13.47
N PRO A 238 9.02 7.53 13.68
CA PRO A 238 10.18 7.38 12.80
C PRO A 238 10.01 6.36 11.67
N VAL A 239 8.93 5.59 11.65
CA VAL A 239 8.68 4.58 10.62
C VAL A 239 8.31 5.24 9.31
N ARG A 240 8.78 4.67 8.20
CA ARG A 240 8.48 5.12 6.83
C ARG A 240 7.94 3.96 6.02
N LEU A 241 7.14 4.25 5.00
CA LEU A 241 6.78 3.23 4.01
C LEU A 241 7.90 3.15 2.98
N VAL A 242 8.35 1.93 2.65
CA VAL A 242 9.37 1.73 1.63
C VAL A 242 8.80 2.10 0.26
N ALA A 243 9.61 2.78 -0.55
CA ALA A 243 9.37 2.88 -1.97
C ALA A 243 9.72 1.53 -2.61
N VAL A 244 8.71 0.70 -2.88
CA VAL A 244 8.93 -0.59 -3.53
C VAL A 244 9.50 -0.33 -4.92
N GLN A 245 10.79 -0.64 -5.12
CA GLN A 245 11.46 -0.47 -6.41
C GLN A 245 10.92 -1.48 -7.40
N PHE A 246 9.85 -1.13 -8.11
CA PHE A 246 9.50 -1.84 -9.34
C PHE A 246 10.35 -1.26 -10.47
N THR A 247 11.18 -2.11 -11.06
CA THR A 247 12.19 -1.78 -12.07
C THR A 247 11.69 -0.81 -13.16
N GLY A 248 12.25 0.41 -13.17
CA GLY A 248 12.05 1.42 -14.22
C GLY A 248 11.97 2.89 -13.78
N GLY A 249 11.84 3.18 -12.49
CA GLY A 249 11.80 4.54 -11.94
C GLY A 249 11.24 4.55 -10.52
N ASP A 250 11.29 5.69 -9.83
CA ASP A 250 10.85 5.82 -8.44
C ASP A 250 9.36 5.41 -8.30
N VAL A 251 9.11 4.23 -7.72
CA VAL A 251 7.76 3.68 -7.49
C VAL A 251 7.41 3.85 -6.01
N TRP A 252 6.36 4.63 -5.75
CA TRP A 252 5.95 5.01 -4.40
C TRP A 252 4.88 4.06 -3.88
N GLY A 253 5.30 2.81 -3.69
CA GLY A 253 4.53 1.80 -2.99
C GLY A 253 3.71 0.90 -3.89
N SER A 254 3.74 -0.39 -3.53
CA SER A 254 2.73 -1.34 -3.95
C SER A 254 1.39 -0.92 -3.36
N GLY A 255 0.40 -0.85 -4.24
CA GLY A 255 -0.96 -0.98 -3.80
C GLY A 255 -1.33 -2.47 -3.79
N PRO A 256 -2.61 -2.74 -3.62
CA PRO A 256 -3.14 -4.09 -3.52
C PRO A 256 -2.88 -4.87 -4.79
N THR A 257 -2.43 -6.09 -4.59
CA THR A 257 -2.37 -7.09 -5.63
C THR A 257 -3.73 -7.78 -5.70
N LEU A 258 -4.33 -7.79 -6.89
CA LEU A 258 -5.42 -8.68 -7.22
C LEU A 258 -4.81 -10.02 -7.66
N ALA A 259 -4.66 -10.95 -6.72
CA ALA A 259 -4.11 -12.28 -6.97
C ALA A 259 -5.17 -13.35 -6.71
N SER A 260 -5.36 -14.24 -7.68
CA SER A 260 -6.10 -15.48 -7.49
C SER A 260 -5.23 -16.46 -6.69
N GLN A 261 -5.55 -16.68 -5.41
CA GLN A 261 -4.79 -17.59 -4.53
C GLN A 261 -4.97 -19.07 -4.90
N ARG A 262 -5.88 -19.43 -5.82
CA ARG A 262 -6.06 -20.82 -6.25
C ARG A 262 -4.95 -21.34 -7.17
N ASP A 263 -4.07 -20.48 -7.63
CA ASP A 263 -2.90 -20.86 -8.41
C ASP A 263 -1.94 -19.67 -8.41
N HIS A 264 -0.88 -19.72 -7.62
CA HIS A 264 0.04 -18.60 -7.39
C HIS A 264 0.74 -18.08 -8.66
N ARG A 265 0.45 -18.64 -9.85
CA ARG A 265 1.23 -18.41 -11.06
C ARG A 265 0.44 -18.03 -12.31
N HIS A 266 -0.90 -18.16 -12.33
CA HIS A 266 -1.60 -18.11 -13.62
C HIS A 266 -1.98 -16.69 -14.10
N ARG A 267 -2.56 -15.84 -13.24
CA ARG A 267 -3.00 -14.47 -13.59
C ARG A 267 -2.99 -13.57 -12.37
N ARG A 268 -2.34 -12.41 -12.47
CA ARG A 268 -2.24 -11.41 -11.40
C ARG A 268 -2.41 -10.02 -12.00
N VAL A 269 -3.12 -9.14 -11.30
CA VAL A 269 -3.21 -7.71 -11.63
C VAL A 269 -2.71 -6.93 -10.42
N GLU A 270 -1.75 -6.05 -10.62
CA GLU A 270 -1.17 -5.21 -9.58
C GLU A 270 -1.58 -3.77 -9.80
N VAL A 271 -2.04 -3.10 -8.76
CA VAL A 271 -2.33 -1.67 -8.81
C VAL A 271 -1.37 -0.96 -7.87
N ALA A 272 -0.60 0.00 -8.38
CA ALA A 272 0.44 0.67 -7.62
C ALA A 272 0.43 2.18 -7.88
N ARG A 273 0.94 2.95 -6.91
CA ARG A 273 1.25 4.38 -7.12
C ARG A 273 2.61 4.50 -7.79
N VAL A 274 2.71 5.38 -8.76
CA VAL A 274 3.94 5.64 -9.51
C VAL A 274 4.16 7.15 -9.61
N ASP A 275 5.40 7.60 -9.52
CA ASP A 275 5.72 9.03 -9.69
C ASP A 275 5.50 9.50 -11.12
N ARG A 276 5.79 8.61 -12.07
CA ARG A 276 5.66 8.89 -13.49
C ARG A 276 5.08 7.69 -14.20
N CYS A 277 4.16 7.98 -15.12
CA CYS A 277 3.74 6.99 -16.10
C CYS A 277 4.88 6.79 -17.10
N ALA A 278 5.67 5.74 -16.91
CA ALA A 278 6.61 5.30 -17.93
C ALA A 278 5.83 4.64 -19.09
N PRO A 279 6.25 4.84 -20.35
CA PRO A 279 5.78 3.98 -21.44
C PRO A 279 6.21 2.53 -21.17
N ASP A 280 5.34 1.56 -21.48
CA ASP A 280 5.49 0.11 -21.23
C ASP A 280 6.94 -0.37 -21.05
N THR A 281 7.38 -0.52 -19.80
CA THR A 281 8.64 -1.19 -19.51
C THR A 281 8.39 -2.68 -19.39
N ARG A 282 8.92 -3.44 -20.36
CA ARG A 282 8.99 -4.91 -20.26
C ARG A 282 9.79 -5.27 -19.01
N VAL A 283 9.27 -6.19 -18.21
CA VAL A 283 9.94 -6.76 -17.03
C VAL A 283 10.14 -8.25 -17.29
N ASP A 284 11.24 -8.81 -16.83
CA ASP A 284 11.86 -10.10 -17.21
C ASP A 284 11.07 -11.43 -16.92
N MET A 285 9.74 -11.46 -17.07
CA MET A 285 8.95 -12.70 -17.27
C MET A 285 8.24 -12.67 -18.64
N GLU A 286 7.92 -13.85 -19.20
CA GLU A 286 7.57 -14.04 -20.63
C GLU A 286 6.44 -13.14 -21.18
N LEU A 287 5.50 -12.67 -20.33
CA LEU A 287 4.46 -11.68 -20.68
C LEU A 287 4.30 -10.54 -19.67
N THR A 288 5.27 -10.33 -18.78
CA THR A 288 5.19 -9.25 -17.78
C THR A 288 5.65 -7.91 -18.33
N GLY A 289 4.93 -6.85 -17.93
CA GLY A 289 5.36 -5.47 -18.18
C GLY A 289 4.38 -4.63 -18.99
N TRP A 290 3.22 -5.18 -19.36
CA TRP A 290 2.15 -4.33 -19.86
C TRP A 290 1.48 -3.60 -18.71
N GLN A 291 1.35 -2.30 -18.87
CA GLN A 291 0.77 -1.44 -17.85
C GLN A 291 -0.20 -0.43 -18.44
N VAL A 292 -1.29 -0.19 -17.72
CA VAL A 292 -2.14 0.97 -17.95
C VAL A 292 -1.80 1.98 -16.88
N CYS A 293 -1.38 3.18 -17.26
CA CYS A 293 -1.03 4.22 -16.29
C CYS A 293 -1.85 5.49 -16.49
N ARG A 294 -2.24 6.11 -15.38
CA ARG A 294 -2.98 7.37 -15.34
C ARG A 294 -2.82 8.04 -13.98
N ASP A 295 -2.60 9.36 -13.97
CA ASP A 295 -2.65 10.21 -12.77
C ASP A 295 -1.82 9.68 -11.57
N GLY A 296 -0.63 9.13 -11.86
CA GLY A 296 0.28 8.57 -10.86
C GLY A 296 -0.14 7.20 -10.30
N VAL A 297 -0.99 6.46 -11.02
CA VAL A 297 -1.34 5.07 -10.74
C VAL A 297 -1.03 4.22 -11.95
N ALA A 298 -0.41 3.07 -11.74
CA ALA A 298 -0.20 2.03 -12.76
C ALA A 298 -0.98 0.77 -12.39
N VAL A 299 -1.62 0.16 -13.38
CA VAL A 299 -2.20 -1.18 -13.32
C VAL A 299 -1.34 -2.09 -14.19
N ARG A 300 -0.57 -2.98 -13.56
CA ARG A 300 0.27 -3.98 -14.23
C ARG A 300 -0.44 -5.32 -14.18
N PHE A 301 -0.10 -6.20 -15.11
CA PHE A 301 -0.61 -7.56 -15.05
C PHE A 301 0.47 -8.57 -15.42
N LEU A 302 0.40 -9.70 -14.75
CA LEU A 302 1.34 -10.79 -14.85
C LEU A 302 0.54 -12.04 -15.20
N ALA A 303 0.94 -12.71 -16.26
CA ALA A 303 0.28 -13.87 -16.80
C ALA A 303 1.30 -14.80 -17.43
N GLU A 304 1.07 -16.10 -17.33
CA GLU A 304 1.81 -17.08 -18.12
C GLU A 304 1.48 -16.95 -19.61
N GLU A 305 2.36 -17.47 -20.47
CA GLU A 305 2.18 -17.46 -21.93
C GLU A 305 0.84 -18.06 -22.38
N LYS A 306 0.37 -19.12 -21.72
CA LYS A 306 -0.94 -19.75 -22.00
C LYS A 306 -2.13 -18.80 -21.80
N HIS A 307 -1.94 -17.70 -21.08
CA HIS A 307 -2.92 -16.66 -20.80
C HIS A 307 -2.71 -15.38 -21.62
N ARG A 308 -1.87 -15.40 -22.67
CA ARG A 308 -1.62 -14.24 -23.55
C ARG A 308 -2.90 -13.55 -24.01
N ARG A 309 -3.89 -14.28 -24.52
CA ARG A 309 -5.17 -13.68 -24.96
C ARG A 309 -5.90 -12.89 -23.87
N TRP A 310 -5.83 -13.37 -22.62
CA TRP A 310 -6.41 -12.65 -21.49
C TRP A 310 -5.63 -11.37 -21.21
N ALA A 311 -4.29 -11.44 -21.19
CA ALA A 311 -3.41 -10.29 -21.02
C ALA A 311 -3.61 -9.25 -22.14
N ASP A 312 -3.74 -9.67 -23.40
CA ASP A 312 -3.97 -8.81 -24.57
C ASP A 312 -5.26 -8.02 -24.44
N ARG A 313 -6.33 -8.71 -24.01
CA ARG A 313 -7.61 -8.06 -23.78
C ARG A 313 -7.54 -7.10 -22.61
N LEU A 314 -6.89 -7.49 -21.51
CA LEU A 314 -6.72 -6.62 -20.36
C LEU A 314 -5.95 -5.35 -20.75
N HIS A 315 -4.83 -5.47 -21.47
CA HIS A 315 -4.08 -4.33 -21.99
C HIS A 315 -4.94 -3.40 -22.84
N LYS A 316 -5.67 -3.98 -23.81
CA LYS A 316 -6.44 -3.23 -24.80
C LYS A 316 -7.69 -2.60 -24.21
N GLU A 317 -8.31 -3.22 -23.22
CA GLU A 317 -9.66 -2.90 -22.78
C GLU A 317 -9.76 -2.38 -21.35
N LEU A 318 -8.73 -2.56 -20.51
CA LEU A 318 -8.69 -2.00 -19.15
C LEU A 318 -8.44 -0.49 -19.20
N ARG A 319 -9.15 0.24 -18.34
CA ARG A 319 -9.05 1.70 -18.22
C ARG A 319 -8.97 2.07 -16.75
N ILE A 320 -8.08 2.99 -16.42
CA ILE A 320 -8.18 3.75 -15.16
C ILE A 320 -9.13 4.90 -15.45
N GLU A 321 -10.34 4.86 -14.90
CA GLU A 321 -11.39 5.86 -15.16
C GLU A 321 -11.15 7.14 -14.35
N ARG A 322 -10.70 6.97 -13.10
CA ARG A 322 -10.51 8.06 -12.17
C ARG A 322 -9.49 7.69 -11.10
N VAL A 323 -8.64 8.64 -10.75
CA VAL A 323 -7.76 8.59 -9.58
C VAL A 323 -8.11 9.77 -8.67
N ARG A 324 -8.28 9.49 -7.38
CA ARG A 324 -8.48 10.51 -6.34
C ARG A 324 -7.34 10.34 -5.33
N PRO A 325 -6.39 11.29 -5.21
CA PRO A 325 -5.27 11.15 -4.29
C PRO A 325 -5.78 11.12 -2.84
N ALA A 326 -4.96 10.56 -1.95
CA ALA A 326 -5.18 10.66 -0.51
C ALA A 326 -5.31 12.15 -0.10
N GLY A 327 -6.32 12.45 0.72
CA GLY A 327 -6.55 13.79 1.27
C GLY A 327 -5.67 14.11 2.47
#